data_AF-A0A0M2S3L8-F1
#
_entry.id   AF-A0A0M2S3L8-F1
#
_cell.length_a   1.000
_cell.length_b   1.000
_cell.length_c   1.000
_cell.angle_alpha   90.00
_cell.angle_beta   90.00
_cell.angle_gamma   90.00
#
_symmetry.space_group_name_H-M   'P 1'
#
loop_
_entity.id
_entity.type
_entity.pdbx_description
1 polymer ?
#
loop_
_entity_poly.entity_id
_entity_poly.type
_entity_poly.pdbx_seq_one_letter_code
_entity_poly.pdbx_strand_id
1 'polypeptide(L)'
;MTSYRLREGATLVLRVDDGPWQTLTFDQDTVPDATAEDGELHATGEQLAAAVDGVDGVTADVDPDGALVLATEGTGESTVLEVDPTASTAAAALGLGAGGPVTVSGHGPGSAVLTGAAAGPYALPPGAAMSVQVDDRSRRKVTFDDQDGQWSAEDVAARINRQLRRAVARPTGDAHVRLTSPTQGVGSRLAVTPPAADAPDAAAVLGFTGDTALSDPYPTAPARLVCRPAAGTTVLENLTSAPVELQLPTGRQVLPARGRLVVASGTAADGLLRRLVAQGTVRMSPERNS
;
A
#
# COMPACT_ATOMS: atom_id res chain seq x y z
N MET A 1 29.08 -9.17 -10.20
CA MET A 1 29.10 -8.66 -8.82
C MET A 1 29.51 -7.21 -8.87
N THR A 2 28.56 -6.31 -8.59
CA THR A 2 28.83 -4.86 -8.57
C THR A 2 29.52 -4.51 -7.26
N SER A 3 30.56 -3.68 -7.35
CA SER A 3 31.23 -3.14 -6.16
C SER A 3 30.84 -1.68 -6.01
N TYR A 4 30.52 -1.32 -4.78
CA TYR A 4 30.13 0.01 -4.33
C TYR A 4 31.29 0.63 -3.57
N ARG A 5 31.47 1.94 -3.77
CA ARG A 5 32.42 2.76 -3.03
C ARG A 5 31.65 3.85 -2.32
N LEU A 6 31.61 3.77 -1.01
CA LEU A 6 30.94 4.72 -0.14
C LEU A 6 32.00 5.44 0.68
N ARG A 7 31.71 6.64 1.16
CA ARG A 7 32.52 7.22 2.23
C ARG A 7 32.29 6.42 3.51
N GLU A 8 33.32 6.19 4.32
CA GLU A 8 33.14 5.59 5.64
C GLU A 8 32.23 6.47 6.50
N GLY A 9 31.20 5.86 7.10
CA GLY A 9 30.12 6.56 7.81
C GLY A 9 29.11 7.26 6.90
N ALA A 10 29.08 6.93 5.60
CA ALA A 10 28.04 7.45 4.70
C ALA A 10 26.66 7.01 5.15
N THR A 11 25.66 7.86 4.92
CA THR A 11 24.30 7.69 5.41
C THR A 11 23.31 7.55 4.27
N LEU A 12 22.33 6.67 4.43
CA LEU A 12 21.12 6.61 3.63
C LEU A 12 19.92 6.91 4.54
N VAL A 13 19.19 7.97 4.22
CA VAL A 13 18.00 8.43 4.94
C VAL A 13 16.79 8.10 4.09
N LEU A 14 15.96 7.21 4.60
CA LEU A 14 14.79 6.69 3.88
C LEU A 14 13.59 6.58 4.82
N ARG A 15 12.40 6.44 4.25
CA ARG A 15 11.19 6.05 4.98
C ARG A 15 10.32 5.15 4.13
N VAL A 16 9.54 4.32 4.80
CA VAL A 16 8.51 3.48 4.18
C VAL A 16 7.16 4.04 4.58
N ASP A 17 6.31 4.24 3.58
CA ASP A 17 5.00 4.88 3.68
C ASP A 17 5.12 6.23 4.41
N ASP A 18 4.23 6.49 5.36
CA ASP A 18 4.25 7.67 6.23
C ASP A 18 4.89 7.38 7.59
N GLY A 19 5.78 6.38 7.63
CA GLY A 19 6.60 6.07 8.80
C GLY A 19 7.63 7.15 9.12
N PRO A 20 8.31 7.04 10.27
CA PRO A 20 9.42 7.95 10.60
C PRO A 20 10.57 7.78 9.61
N TRP A 21 11.33 8.86 9.39
CA TRP A 21 12.60 8.78 8.69
C TRP A 21 13.58 7.92 9.47
N GLN A 22 14.21 6.98 8.78
CA GLN A 22 15.21 6.06 9.30
C GLN A 22 16.56 6.40 8.66
N THR A 23 17.62 6.39 9.47
CA THR A 23 18.98 6.64 9.01
C THR A 23 19.78 5.34 9.11
N LEU A 24 20.22 4.84 7.97
CA LEU A 24 21.20 3.76 7.88
C LEU A 24 22.59 4.35 7.69
N THR A 25 23.56 3.96 8.52
CA THR A 25 24.97 4.34 8.38
C THR A 25 25.75 3.15 7.84
N PHE A 26 26.64 3.40 6.88
CA PHE A 26 27.52 2.39 6.29
C PHE A 26 28.96 2.60 6.79
N ASP A 27 29.45 1.66 7.58
CA ASP A 27 30.81 1.57 8.12
C ASP A 27 31.21 0.09 8.24
N GLN A 28 32.42 -0.20 8.72
CA GLN A 28 32.89 -1.58 8.86
C GLN A 28 32.10 -2.40 9.90
N ASP A 29 31.48 -1.75 10.89
CA ASP A 29 30.72 -2.43 11.94
C ASP A 29 29.32 -2.85 11.44
N THR A 30 28.75 -2.06 10.53
CA THR A 30 27.41 -2.26 9.95
C THR A 30 27.43 -3.07 8.65
N VAL A 31 28.55 -3.07 7.92
CA VAL A 31 28.72 -3.79 6.66
C VAL A 31 29.80 -4.88 6.85
N PRO A 32 29.42 -6.10 7.29
CA PRO A 32 30.39 -7.16 7.55
C PRO A 32 31.17 -7.52 6.29
N ASP A 33 32.46 -7.80 6.48
CA ASP A 33 33.43 -8.13 5.43
C ASP A 33 33.71 -7.01 4.41
N ALA A 34 33.18 -5.79 4.61
CA ALA A 34 33.60 -4.63 3.82
C ALA A 34 34.99 -4.18 4.25
N THR A 35 35.78 -3.71 3.28
CA THR A 35 37.12 -3.16 3.55
C THR A 35 37.05 -1.65 3.52
N ALA A 36 37.54 -0.97 4.55
CA ALA A 36 37.77 0.47 4.48
C ALA A 36 39.24 0.77 4.16
N GLU A 37 39.47 1.60 3.16
CA GLU A 37 40.79 2.08 2.74
C GLU A 37 40.68 3.58 2.46
N ASP A 38 41.59 4.38 3.03
CA ASP A 38 41.62 5.85 2.85
C ASP A 38 40.29 6.59 3.14
N GLY A 39 39.47 6.05 4.04
CA GLY A 39 38.16 6.61 4.41
C GLY A 39 37.05 6.33 3.39
N GLU A 40 37.29 5.43 2.43
CA GLU A 40 36.27 4.83 1.58
C GLU A 40 35.96 3.42 2.06
N LEU A 41 34.67 3.11 2.21
CA LEU A 41 34.15 1.77 2.43
C LEU A 41 33.90 1.10 1.06
N HIS A 42 34.58 -0.01 0.83
CA HIS A 42 34.38 -0.86 -0.35
C HIS A 42 33.51 -2.05 0.02
N ALA A 43 32.34 -2.14 -0.60
CA ALA A 43 31.37 -3.20 -0.34
C ALA A 43 30.80 -3.76 -1.65
N THR A 44 30.24 -4.96 -1.55
CA THR A 44 29.47 -5.61 -2.61
C THR A 44 27.97 -5.36 -2.40
N GLY A 45 27.15 -5.62 -3.42
CA GLY A 45 25.70 -5.50 -3.31
C GLY A 45 25.15 -6.37 -2.17
N GLU A 46 25.67 -7.58 -2.00
CA GLU A 46 25.22 -8.56 -1.01
C GLU A 46 25.54 -8.10 0.42
N GLN A 47 26.73 -7.52 0.61
CA GLN A 47 27.12 -6.94 1.90
C GLN A 47 26.26 -5.72 2.25
N LEU A 48 25.96 -4.86 1.28
CA LEU A 48 25.06 -3.72 1.49
C LEU A 48 23.62 -4.17 1.74
N ALA A 49 23.15 -5.20 1.05
CA ALA A 49 21.83 -5.77 1.28
C ALA A 49 21.70 -6.32 2.71
N ALA A 50 22.73 -7.04 3.19
CA ALA A 50 22.78 -7.50 4.57
C ALA A 50 22.80 -6.35 5.60
N ALA A 51 23.48 -5.24 5.30
CA ALA A 51 23.48 -4.06 6.17
C ALA A 51 22.11 -3.38 6.26
N VAL A 52 21.25 -3.52 5.24
CA VAL A 52 19.88 -3.00 5.23
C VAL A 52 18.92 -3.89 6.02
N ASP A 53 19.28 -5.15 6.33
CA ASP A 53 18.42 -6.20 6.94
C ASP A 53 17.94 -5.92 8.40
N GLY A 54 18.01 -4.68 8.86
CA GLY A 54 17.48 -4.24 10.16
C GLY A 54 16.61 -2.99 10.08
N VAL A 55 16.35 -2.48 8.88
CA VAL A 55 15.56 -1.26 8.67
C VAL A 55 14.08 -1.63 8.59
N ASP A 56 13.24 -1.06 9.48
CA ASP A 56 11.82 -1.45 9.59
C ASP A 56 11.09 -1.20 8.27
N GLY A 57 10.47 -2.24 7.72
CA GLY A 57 9.67 -2.19 6.50
C GLY A 57 10.45 -2.16 5.19
N VAL A 58 11.78 -2.27 5.21
CA VAL A 58 12.63 -2.33 4.01
C VAL A 58 13.31 -3.69 3.91
N THR A 59 13.21 -4.31 2.72
CA THR A 59 14.04 -5.46 2.33
C THR A 59 15.07 -5.02 1.31
N ALA A 60 16.24 -5.65 1.34
CA ALA A 60 17.25 -5.48 0.30
C ALA A 60 17.67 -6.83 -0.27
N ASP A 61 17.93 -6.85 -1.58
CA ASP A 61 18.48 -8.00 -2.29
C ASP A 61 19.41 -7.53 -3.42
N VAL A 62 20.04 -8.47 -4.10
CA VAL A 62 20.88 -8.21 -5.27
C VAL A 62 20.22 -8.84 -6.49
N ASP A 63 20.00 -8.05 -7.53
CA ASP A 63 19.43 -8.55 -8.78
C ASP A 63 20.42 -9.45 -9.56
N PRO A 64 19.97 -10.14 -10.62
CA PRO A 64 20.86 -11.00 -11.43
C PRO A 64 22.05 -10.28 -12.08
N ASP A 65 21.98 -8.95 -12.25
CA ASP A 65 23.07 -8.13 -12.80
C ASP A 65 24.06 -7.68 -11.70
N GLY A 66 23.74 -7.98 -10.43
CA GLY A 66 24.57 -7.68 -9.28
C GLY A 66 24.26 -6.31 -8.66
N ALA A 67 23.15 -5.65 -9.02
CA ALA A 67 22.76 -4.36 -8.46
C ALA A 67 21.95 -4.54 -7.17
N LEU A 68 22.22 -3.68 -6.19
CA LEU A 68 21.44 -3.55 -4.96
C LEU A 68 20.02 -3.08 -5.31
N VAL A 69 19.03 -3.86 -4.89
CA VAL A 69 17.61 -3.55 -4.98
C VAL A 69 17.07 -3.31 -3.59
N LEU A 70 16.52 -2.12 -3.37
CA LEU A 70 15.76 -1.81 -2.16
C LEU A 70 14.27 -1.94 -2.47
N ALA A 71 13.56 -2.66 -1.63
CA ALA A 71 12.12 -2.85 -1.72
C ALA A 71 11.47 -2.64 -0.37
N THR A 72 10.17 -2.40 -0.38
CA THR A 72 9.37 -2.41 0.85
C THR A 72 8.96 -3.85 1.16
N GLU A 73 8.83 -4.19 2.44
CA GLU A 73 8.25 -5.48 2.86
C GLU A 73 6.77 -5.57 2.47
N GLY A 74 6.08 -4.43 2.54
CA GLY A 74 4.71 -4.27 2.08
C GLY A 74 4.61 -4.33 0.56
N THR A 75 3.45 -4.71 0.05
CA THR A 75 3.16 -4.61 -1.38
C THR A 75 1.84 -3.86 -1.59
N GLY A 76 1.66 -3.32 -2.79
CA GLY A 76 0.44 -2.60 -3.19
C GLY A 76 0.70 -1.14 -3.55
N GLU A 77 -0.30 -0.52 -4.18
CA GLU A 77 -0.23 0.86 -4.68
C GLU A 77 -0.05 1.93 -3.61
N SER A 78 -0.43 1.62 -2.37
CA SER A 78 -0.28 2.51 -1.22
C SER A 78 1.10 2.42 -0.56
N THR A 79 1.92 1.44 -0.97
CA THR A 79 3.23 1.24 -0.36
C THR A 79 4.27 2.08 -1.09
N VAL A 80 4.99 2.91 -0.35
CA VAL A 80 5.94 3.87 -0.89
C VAL A 80 7.28 3.74 -0.17
N LEU A 81 8.38 3.64 -0.92
CA LEU A 81 9.73 3.86 -0.41
C LEU A 81 10.18 5.25 -0.85
N GLU A 82 10.51 6.10 0.11
CA GLU A 82 11.06 7.42 -0.14
C GLU A 82 12.49 7.49 0.37
N VAL A 83 13.37 8.08 -0.44
CA VAL A 83 14.74 8.41 -0.05
C VAL A 83 14.88 9.92 -0.03
N ASP A 84 15.44 10.48 1.05
CA ASP A 84 15.82 11.89 1.12
C ASP A 84 17.24 12.05 0.54
N PRO A 85 17.40 12.51 -0.70
CA PRO A 85 18.71 12.64 -1.33
C PRO A 85 19.55 13.76 -0.70
N THR A 86 18.94 14.72 0.00
CA THR A 86 19.66 15.83 0.63
C THR A 86 20.27 15.43 1.97
N ALA A 87 19.62 14.53 2.70
CA ALA A 87 20.12 13.96 3.95
C ALA A 87 20.96 12.68 3.73
N SER A 88 20.87 12.05 2.56
CA SER A 88 21.58 10.81 2.22
C SER A 88 22.92 11.07 1.52
N THR A 89 24.02 10.94 2.27
CA THR A 89 25.37 11.06 1.69
C THR A 89 25.79 9.84 0.85
N ALA A 90 25.14 8.69 1.04
CA ALA A 90 25.36 7.47 0.27
C ALA A 90 24.57 7.42 -1.05
N ALA A 91 23.53 8.25 -1.22
CA ALA A 91 22.55 8.06 -2.29
C ALA A 91 23.17 8.04 -3.70
N ALA A 92 24.06 8.98 -4.01
CA ALA A 92 24.75 9.01 -5.31
C ALA A 92 25.63 7.78 -5.55
N ALA A 93 26.36 7.31 -4.53
CA ALA A 93 27.20 6.11 -4.62
C ALA A 93 26.39 4.83 -4.83
N LEU A 94 25.15 4.80 -4.32
CA LEU A 94 24.20 3.71 -4.53
C LEU A 94 23.43 3.83 -5.86
N GLY A 95 23.69 4.86 -6.67
CA GLY A 95 22.94 5.12 -7.90
C GLY A 95 21.55 5.72 -7.67
N LEU A 96 21.22 6.10 -6.44
CA LEU A 96 19.98 6.74 -6.03
C LEU A 96 20.12 8.27 -6.23
N GLY A 97 20.26 8.70 -7.47
CA GLY A 97 19.95 10.08 -7.81
C GLY A 97 21.02 10.89 -8.53
N ALA A 98 20.54 11.61 -9.53
CA ALA A 98 21.08 12.90 -9.93
C ALA A 98 19.98 13.99 -10.03
N GLY A 99 18.75 13.74 -9.52
CA GLY A 99 17.57 14.50 -9.97
C GLY A 99 16.54 14.97 -8.94
N GLY A 100 16.75 14.77 -7.63
CA GLY A 100 15.76 15.12 -6.59
C GLY A 100 15.25 13.89 -5.82
N PRO A 101 14.18 14.04 -5.00
CA PRO A 101 13.64 12.96 -4.19
C PRO A 101 13.34 11.73 -5.04
N VAL A 102 13.83 10.58 -4.60
CA VAL A 102 13.54 9.30 -5.26
C VAL A 102 12.38 8.68 -4.51
N THR A 103 11.22 8.61 -5.17
CA THR A 103 10.03 7.95 -4.67
C THR A 103 9.76 6.73 -5.54
N VAL A 104 9.73 5.56 -4.92
CA VAL A 104 9.35 4.30 -5.57
C VAL A 104 8.04 3.84 -4.96
N SER A 105 7.00 3.72 -5.79
CA SER A 105 5.71 3.19 -5.38
C SER A 105 5.54 1.74 -5.84
N GLY A 106 4.98 0.92 -4.95
CA GLY A 106 4.60 -0.45 -5.25
C GLY A 106 3.57 -0.51 -6.39
N HIS A 107 3.65 -1.56 -7.20
CA HIS A 107 2.65 -1.87 -8.22
C HIS A 107 1.92 -3.15 -7.80
N GLY A 108 0.62 -3.07 -7.52
CA GLY A 108 -0.16 -4.24 -7.12
C GLY A 108 -1.46 -3.88 -6.40
N PRO A 109 -2.33 -4.87 -6.14
CA PRO A 109 -3.53 -4.65 -5.36
C PRO A 109 -3.17 -4.13 -3.97
N GLY A 110 -3.57 -2.88 -3.67
CA GLY A 110 -3.35 -2.26 -2.36
C GLY A 110 -4.19 -2.87 -1.24
N SER A 111 -3.77 -2.61 0.00
CA SER A 111 -4.65 -2.76 1.16
C SER A 111 -5.61 -1.58 1.27
N ALA A 112 -6.77 -1.78 1.89
CA ALA A 112 -7.62 -0.71 2.36
C ALA A 112 -6.86 0.08 3.42
N VAL A 113 -6.78 1.38 3.23
CA VAL A 113 -6.14 2.33 4.15
C VAL A 113 -7.14 3.41 4.54
N LEU A 114 -7.19 3.73 5.83
CA LEU A 114 -7.90 4.88 6.39
C LEU A 114 -6.95 5.71 7.24
N THR A 115 -6.83 6.99 6.96
CA THR A 115 -6.09 7.92 7.84
C THR A 115 -7.11 8.86 8.49
N GLY A 116 -7.08 8.93 9.82
CA GLY A 116 -7.94 9.85 10.57
C GLY A 116 -7.59 11.30 10.24
N ALA A 117 -8.58 12.17 10.07
CA ALA A 117 -8.36 13.55 9.67
C ALA A 117 -7.77 14.46 10.77
N ALA A 118 -7.81 14.01 12.04
CA ALA A 118 -7.26 14.77 13.16
C ALA A 118 -5.83 14.32 13.46
N ALA A 119 -4.93 15.28 13.71
CA ALA A 119 -3.60 15.02 14.27
C ALA A 119 -3.67 15.05 15.81
N GLY A 120 -2.83 14.26 16.47
CA GLY A 120 -2.72 14.23 17.92
C GLY A 120 -2.02 15.47 18.52
N PRO A 121 -2.06 15.62 19.85
CA PRO A 121 -2.68 14.71 20.82
C PRO A 121 -4.21 14.75 20.81
N TYR A 122 -4.84 13.61 21.08
CA TYR A 122 -6.29 13.44 21.02
C TYR A 122 -6.93 13.56 22.40
N ALA A 123 -7.96 14.39 22.53
CA ALA A 123 -8.76 14.50 23.74
C ALA A 123 -9.87 13.44 23.76
N LEU A 124 -9.52 12.19 24.10
CA LEU A 124 -10.47 11.09 24.23
C LEU A 124 -10.95 10.98 25.68
N PRO A 125 -12.24 11.27 25.99
CA PRO A 125 -12.77 11.12 27.34
C PRO A 125 -12.89 9.62 27.72
N PRO A 126 -12.88 9.28 29.03
CA PRO A 126 -13.13 7.91 29.45
C PRO A 126 -14.45 7.36 28.91
N GLY A 127 -14.44 6.10 28.49
CA GLY A 127 -15.62 5.48 27.88
C GLY A 127 -15.77 5.79 26.40
N ALA A 128 -14.92 6.67 25.82
CA ALA A 128 -14.95 6.95 24.40
C ALA A 128 -14.76 5.66 23.60
N ALA A 129 -15.57 5.48 22.57
CA ALA A 129 -15.59 4.23 21.83
C ALA A 129 -15.81 4.46 20.35
N MET A 130 -15.40 3.47 19.57
CA MET A 130 -15.74 3.33 18.16
C MET A 130 -15.85 1.85 17.81
N SER A 131 -16.43 1.50 16.67
CA SER A 131 -16.37 0.14 16.15
C SER A 131 -15.54 0.10 14.89
N VAL A 132 -14.59 -0.83 14.82
CA VAL A 132 -13.72 -1.05 13.65
C VAL A 132 -14.08 -2.38 13.00
N GLN A 133 -14.30 -2.35 11.70
CA GLN A 133 -14.42 -3.51 10.83
C GLN A 133 -13.14 -3.64 10.00
N VAL A 134 -12.56 -4.84 10.00
CA VAL A 134 -11.40 -5.17 9.16
C VAL A 134 -11.81 -6.33 8.26
N ASP A 135 -11.79 -6.09 6.95
CA ASP A 135 -12.26 -6.98 5.90
C ASP A 135 -13.73 -7.40 6.10
N ASP A 136 -14.07 -8.63 5.75
CA ASP A 136 -15.41 -9.21 5.94
C ASP A 136 -15.68 -9.73 7.36
N ARG A 137 -14.89 -9.29 8.35
CA ARG A 137 -15.04 -9.73 9.74
C ARG A 137 -16.10 -8.92 10.47
N SER A 138 -16.64 -9.50 11.53
CA SER A 138 -17.54 -8.79 12.45
C SER A 138 -16.84 -7.56 13.05
N ARG A 139 -17.59 -6.46 13.13
CA ARG A 139 -17.17 -5.22 13.80
C ARG A 139 -16.73 -5.50 15.24
N ARG A 140 -15.62 -4.91 15.66
CA ARG A 140 -15.13 -4.96 17.03
C ARG A 140 -15.16 -3.57 17.65
N LYS A 141 -15.71 -3.48 18.86
CA LYS A 141 -15.69 -2.26 19.67
C LYS A 141 -14.26 -2.01 20.16
N VAL A 142 -13.79 -0.78 19.99
CA VAL A 142 -12.57 -0.25 20.60
C VAL A 142 -12.97 0.78 21.65
N THR A 143 -12.45 0.67 22.87
CA THR A 143 -12.74 1.60 23.98
C THR A 143 -11.49 2.26 24.56
N PHE A 144 -11.62 3.50 24.98
CA PHE A 144 -10.58 4.32 25.58
C PHE A 144 -11.00 4.69 27.01
N ASP A 145 -10.74 3.77 27.95
CA ASP A 145 -11.26 3.84 29.33
C ASP A 145 -10.16 4.04 30.37
N ASP A 146 -8.89 3.86 29.98
CA ASP A 146 -7.79 3.62 30.92
C ASP A 146 -7.04 4.90 31.32
N GLN A 147 -7.40 6.05 30.74
CA GLN A 147 -6.69 7.30 30.96
C GLN A 147 -7.61 8.50 30.69
N ASP A 148 -7.73 9.36 31.69
CA ASP A 148 -8.19 10.73 31.51
C ASP A 148 -7.08 11.53 30.80
N GLY A 149 -7.41 12.15 29.67
CA GLY A 149 -6.57 13.22 29.09
C GLY A 149 -6.18 13.04 27.64
N GLN A 150 -4.98 13.52 27.31
CA GLN A 150 -4.43 13.58 25.97
C GLN A 150 -3.77 12.26 25.58
N TRP A 151 -4.20 11.67 24.48
CA TRP A 151 -3.62 10.47 23.90
C TRP A 151 -2.68 10.83 22.76
N SER A 152 -1.49 10.25 22.71
CA SER A 152 -0.64 10.34 21.52
C SER A 152 -1.19 9.44 20.39
N ALA A 153 -0.76 9.68 19.14
CA ALA A 153 -1.11 8.77 18.04
C ALA A 153 -0.58 7.35 18.25
N GLU A 154 0.59 7.24 18.88
CA GLU A 154 1.21 5.96 19.25
C GLU A 154 0.35 5.20 20.27
N ASP A 155 -0.11 5.87 21.34
CA ASP A 155 -0.97 5.27 22.35
C ASP A 155 -2.31 4.83 21.78
N VAL A 156 -2.91 5.65 20.91
CA VAL A 156 -4.16 5.31 20.21
C VAL A 156 -3.95 4.07 19.32
N ALA A 157 -2.91 4.05 18.49
CA ALA A 157 -2.60 2.92 17.61
C ALA A 157 -2.35 1.64 18.42
N ALA A 158 -1.56 1.71 19.50
CA ALA A 158 -1.30 0.60 20.40
C ALA A 158 -2.59 0.09 21.07
N ARG A 159 -3.48 0.99 21.50
CA ARG A 159 -4.78 0.63 22.09
C ARG A 159 -5.67 -0.10 21.08
N ILE A 160 -5.78 0.42 19.85
CA ILE A 160 -6.55 -0.21 18.77
C ILE A 160 -6.00 -1.62 18.49
N ASN A 161 -4.69 -1.75 18.28
CA ASN A 161 -4.06 -3.04 17.96
C ASN A 161 -4.26 -4.09 19.05
N ARG A 162 -4.12 -3.68 20.32
CA ARG A 162 -4.35 -4.55 21.48
C ARG A 162 -5.78 -5.09 21.54
N GLN A 163 -6.79 -4.23 21.31
CA GLN A 163 -8.20 -4.66 21.37
C GLN A 163 -8.63 -5.47 20.13
N LEU A 164 -8.10 -5.15 18.96
CA LEU A 164 -8.34 -5.92 17.73
C LEU A 164 -7.53 -7.22 17.67
N ARG A 165 -6.50 -7.35 18.52
CA ARG A 165 -5.52 -8.46 18.56
C ARG A 165 -4.80 -8.65 17.22
N ARG A 166 -4.51 -7.53 16.54
CA ARG A 166 -3.90 -7.46 15.21
C ARG A 166 -3.16 -6.14 15.06
N ALA A 167 -2.06 -6.13 14.33
CA ALA A 167 -1.38 -4.90 13.91
C ALA A 167 -2.10 -4.32 12.69
N VAL A 168 -3.08 -3.45 12.94
CA VAL A 168 -3.84 -2.76 11.87
C VAL A 168 -3.75 -1.25 11.97
N ALA A 169 -3.36 -0.70 13.13
CA ALA A 169 -3.18 0.72 13.35
C ALA A 169 -1.69 1.06 13.47
N ARG A 170 -1.27 2.17 12.88
CA ARG A 170 0.06 2.77 13.08
C ARG A 170 -0.09 4.29 13.22
N PRO A 171 0.74 4.96 14.04
CA PRO A 171 0.88 6.41 13.96
C PRO A 171 1.57 6.79 12.64
N THR A 172 1.22 7.94 12.09
CA THR A 172 1.94 8.57 10.98
C THR A 172 2.94 9.60 11.50
N GLY A 173 3.91 10.00 10.68
CA GLY A 173 4.93 11.00 11.04
C GLY A 173 4.37 12.38 11.40
N ASP A 174 3.16 12.72 10.93
CA ASP A 174 2.42 13.95 11.24
C ASP A 174 1.40 13.78 12.38
N ALA A 175 1.55 12.74 13.20
CA ALA A 175 0.75 12.44 14.37
C ALA A 175 -0.73 12.11 14.10
N HIS A 176 -1.07 11.66 12.89
CA HIS A 176 -2.36 11.03 12.61
C HIS A 176 -2.35 9.55 12.98
N VAL A 177 -3.53 8.92 13.06
CA VAL A 177 -3.67 7.46 13.17
C VAL A 177 -4.10 6.91 11.82
N ARG A 178 -3.31 5.97 11.29
CA ARG A 178 -3.62 5.23 10.08
C ARG A 178 -4.05 3.81 10.42
N LEU A 179 -5.14 3.35 9.82
CA LEU A 179 -5.58 1.97 9.79
C LEU A 179 -5.26 1.37 8.43
N THR A 180 -4.66 0.18 8.41
CA THR A 180 -4.33 -0.59 7.21
C THR A 180 -4.87 -2.01 7.36
N SER A 181 -5.61 -2.49 6.35
CA SER A 181 -6.04 -3.89 6.31
C SER A 181 -4.81 -4.79 6.09
N PRO A 182 -4.69 -5.92 6.83
CA PRO A 182 -3.64 -6.90 6.58
C PRO A 182 -3.90 -7.73 5.32
N THR A 183 -5.07 -7.60 4.70
CA THR A 183 -5.43 -8.26 3.45
C THR A 183 -5.19 -7.30 2.30
N GLN A 184 -4.62 -7.78 1.20
CA GLN A 184 -4.43 -6.99 -0.02
C GLN A 184 -5.46 -7.37 -1.09
N GLY A 185 -5.89 -6.40 -1.89
CA GLY A 185 -6.76 -6.64 -3.04
C GLY A 185 -8.21 -6.93 -2.69
N VAL A 186 -8.80 -7.87 -3.42
CA VAL A 186 -10.23 -8.20 -3.32
C VAL A 186 -10.51 -8.83 -1.95
N GLY A 187 -11.32 -8.16 -1.15
CA GLY A 187 -11.59 -8.54 0.24
C GLY A 187 -10.87 -7.67 1.27
N SER A 188 -9.97 -6.79 0.82
CA SER A 188 -9.40 -5.76 1.67
C SER A 188 -10.42 -4.66 1.93
N ARG A 189 -10.82 -4.48 3.19
CA ARG A 189 -11.79 -3.45 3.58
C ARG A 189 -11.52 -2.92 4.98
N LEU A 190 -11.77 -1.64 5.20
CA LEU A 190 -11.81 -1.04 6.52
C LEU A 190 -13.06 -0.20 6.67
N ALA A 191 -13.73 -0.31 7.81
CA ALA A 191 -14.79 0.61 8.17
C ALA A 191 -14.69 0.99 9.65
N VAL A 192 -14.86 2.26 9.95
CA VAL A 192 -15.01 2.78 11.29
C VAL A 192 -16.43 3.31 11.44
N THR A 193 -17.12 2.93 12.51
CA THR A 193 -18.44 3.47 12.80
C THR A 193 -18.48 4.07 14.20
N PRO A 194 -19.28 5.13 14.41
CA PRO A 194 -19.48 5.72 15.72
C PRO A 194 -20.03 4.69 16.71
N PRO A 195 -19.87 4.91 18.03
CA PRO A 195 -20.39 4.02 19.04
C PRO A 195 -21.93 4.12 19.14
N ALA A 196 -22.51 3.35 20.06
CA ALA A 196 -23.89 3.55 20.48
C ALA A 196 -24.07 4.94 21.12
N ALA A 197 -25.31 5.47 21.11
CA ALA A 197 -25.63 6.85 21.46
C ALA A 197 -25.26 7.29 22.90
N ASP A 198 -24.93 6.34 23.77
CA ASP A 198 -24.61 6.52 25.18
C ASP A 198 -23.10 6.64 25.47
N ALA A 199 -22.23 6.44 24.47
CA ALA A 199 -20.79 6.54 24.63
C ALA A 199 -20.20 7.72 23.82
N PRO A 200 -19.18 8.43 24.34
CA PRO A 200 -18.47 9.44 23.57
C PRO A 200 -17.87 8.88 22.28
N ASP A 201 -17.97 9.63 21.18
CA ASP A 201 -17.56 9.17 19.86
C ASP A 201 -16.05 9.35 19.61
N ALA A 202 -15.29 8.27 19.80
CA ALA A 202 -13.86 8.28 19.50
C ALA A 202 -13.58 8.42 18.00
N ALA A 203 -14.46 7.93 17.10
CA ALA A 203 -14.24 8.02 15.67
C ALA A 203 -14.26 9.49 15.20
N ALA A 204 -15.19 10.28 15.77
CA ALA A 204 -15.23 11.72 15.54
C ALA A 204 -13.96 12.44 16.03
N VAL A 205 -13.48 12.14 17.23
CA VAL A 205 -12.26 12.75 17.79
C VAL A 205 -11.01 12.42 16.97
N LEU A 206 -10.92 11.18 16.46
CA LEU A 206 -9.81 10.74 15.61
C LEU A 206 -9.97 11.18 14.14
N GLY A 207 -11.11 11.74 13.76
CA GLY A 207 -11.38 12.19 12.40
C GLY A 207 -11.66 11.06 11.39
N PHE A 208 -12.17 9.91 11.85
CA PHE A 208 -12.68 8.82 11.00
C PHE A 208 -14.19 9.03 10.75
N THR A 209 -14.56 10.08 10.00
CA THR A 209 -15.96 10.43 9.72
C THR A 209 -16.17 10.68 8.22
N GLY A 210 -17.39 10.45 7.73
CA GLY A 210 -17.69 10.62 6.30
C GLY A 210 -16.83 9.71 5.42
N ASP A 211 -16.11 10.29 4.46
CA ASP A 211 -15.29 9.55 3.50
C ASP A 211 -14.04 8.90 4.14
N THR A 212 -13.57 9.39 5.29
CA THR A 212 -12.46 8.77 6.05
C THR A 212 -12.93 7.65 6.98
N ALA A 213 -14.21 7.30 6.96
CA ALA A 213 -14.77 6.22 7.78
C ALA A 213 -14.87 4.88 7.02
N LEU A 214 -14.63 4.85 5.71
CA LEU A 214 -14.77 3.65 4.89
C LEU A 214 -13.70 3.62 3.78
N SER A 215 -12.93 2.53 3.73
CA SER A 215 -12.01 2.24 2.65
C SER A 215 -12.30 0.84 2.11
N ASP A 216 -12.58 0.78 0.82
CA ASP A 216 -12.83 -0.45 0.07
C ASP A 216 -12.23 -0.23 -1.33
N PRO A 217 -10.88 -0.33 -1.48
CA PRO A 217 -10.20 0.01 -2.73
C PRO A 217 -10.57 -0.94 -3.87
N TYR A 218 -10.96 -2.17 -3.55
CA TYR A 218 -11.38 -3.20 -4.50
C TYR A 218 -12.77 -3.72 -4.12
N PRO A 219 -13.82 -2.91 -4.29
CA PRO A 219 -15.16 -3.30 -3.88
C PRO A 219 -15.55 -4.58 -4.61
N THR A 220 -16.02 -5.56 -3.85
CA THR A 220 -16.44 -6.90 -4.32
C THR A 220 -17.74 -6.87 -5.12
N ALA A 221 -18.15 -5.69 -5.60
CA ALA A 221 -19.22 -5.57 -6.57
C ALA A 221 -18.90 -6.48 -7.76
N PRO A 222 -19.86 -7.27 -8.25
CA PRO A 222 -19.62 -8.19 -9.34
C PRO A 222 -18.99 -7.45 -10.53
N ALA A 223 -18.00 -8.06 -11.16
CA ALA A 223 -17.43 -7.58 -12.41
C ALA A 223 -18.58 -7.28 -13.38
N ARG A 224 -18.60 -6.05 -13.90
CA ARG A 224 -19.61 -5.59 -14.86
C ARG A 224 -18.87 -5.19 -16.11
N LEU A 225 -19.02 -5.97 -17.16
CA LEU A 225 -18.51 -5.61 -18.48
C LEU A 225 -19.66 -5.24 -19.40
N VAL A 226 -19.46 -4.21 -20.22
CA VAL A 226 -20.30 -3.96 -21.39
C VAL A 226 -19.53 -4.40 -22.61
N CYS A 227 -20.13 -5.27 -23.42
CA CYS A 227 -19.60 -5.62 -24.73
C CYS A 227 -20.36 -4.82 -25.79
N ARG A 228 -19.62 -4.08 -26.62
CA ARG A 228 -20.15 -3.35 -27.78
C ARG A 228 -19.56 -3.95 -29.06
N PRO A 229 -20.37 -4.62 -29.89
CA PRO A 229 -19.90 -5.06 -31.21
C PRO A 229 -19.55 -3.85 -32.08
N ALA A 230 -18.57 -4.02 -32.97
CA ALA A 230 -18.19 -3.08 -34.02
C ALA A 230 -17.71 -3.86 -35.25
N ALA A 231 -17.61 -3.22 -36.42
CA ALA A 231 -17.15 -3.90 -37.64
C ALA A 231 -15.76 -4.55 -37.44
N GLY A 232 -15.73 -5.89 -37.40
CA GLY A 232 -14.51 -6.68 -37.22
C GLY A 232 -13.96 -6.77 -35.78
N THR A 233 -14.52 -6.03 -34.82
CA THR A 233 -14.02 -5.99 -33.43
C THR A 233 -15.14 -5.97 -32.38
N THR A 234 -14.81 -6.15 -31.12
CA THR A 234 -15.72 -5.94 -29.98
C THR A 234 -15.00 -5.12 -28.94
N VAL A 235 -15.64 -4.06 -28.45
CA VAL A 235 -15.12 -3.23 -27.37
C VAL A 235 -15.68 -3.77 -26.05
N LEU A 236 -14.78 -4.21 -25.18
CA LEU A 236 -15.08 -4.58 -23.80
C LEU A 236 -14.86 -3.34 -22.94
N GLU A 237 -15.89 -2.85 -22.28
CA GLU A 237 -15.80 -1.74 -21.32
C GLU A 237 -15.97 -2.29 -19.90
N ASN A 238 -15.01 -1.99 -19.04
CA ASN A 238 -15.10 -2.34 -17.63
C ASN A 238 -15.88 -1.27 -16.87
N LEU A 239 -16.98 -1.67 -16.23
CA LEU A 239 -17.79 -0.78 -15.39
C LEU A 239 -17.46 -0.92 -13.90
N THR A 240 -16.48 -1.72 -13.51
CA THR A 240 -16.01 -1.78 -12.12
C THR A 240 -14.87 -0.79 -11.87
N SER A 241 -14.69 -0.48 -10.58
CA SER A 241 -13.55 0.30 -10.08
C SER A 241 -12.28 -0.55 -9.92
N ALA A 242 -12.37 -1.87 -10.05
CA ALA A 242 -11.21 -2.77 -10.09
C ALA A 242 -10.88 -3.21 -11.53
N PRO A 243 -9.60 -3.44 -11.87
CA PRO A 243 -9.21 -4.10 -13.11
C PRO A 243 -9.85 -5.49 -13.23
N VAL A 244 -10.17 -5.90 -14.45
CA VAL A 244 -10.71 -7.23 -14.76
C VAL A 244 -9.70 -7.99 -15.60
N GLU A 245 -9.27 -9.15 -15.10
CA GLU A 245 -8.45 -10.05 -15.88
C GLU A 245 -9.31 -10.89 -16.82
N LEU A 246 -8.94 -10.91 -18.09
CA LEU A 246 -9.62 -11.63 -19.15
C LEU A 246 -8.68 -12.68 -19.73
N GLN A 247 -9.09 -13.94 -19.66
CA GLN A 247 -8.40 -15.03 -20.34
C GLN A 247 -8.97 -15.16 -21.75
N LEU A 248 -8.24 -14.64 -22.74
CA LEU A 248 -8.63 -14.69 -24.15
C LEU A 248 -7.81 -15.76 -24.89
N PRO A 249 -8.26 -16.25 -26.06
CA PRO A 249 -7.45 -17.11 -26.94
C PRO A 249 -6.08 -16.52 -27.29
N THR A 250 -5.97 -15.19 -27.32
CA THR A 250 -4.71 -14.46 -27.56
C THR A 250 -3.81 -14.36 -26.32
N GLY A 251 -4.22 -14.95 -25.20
CA GLY A 251 -3.52 -14.90 -23.91
C GLY A 251 -4.27 -14.09 -22.85
N ARG A 252 -3.61 -13.94 -21.69
CA ARG A 252 -4.08 -13.14 -20.56
C ARG A 252 -4.04 -11.65 -20.92
N GLN A 253 -5.15 -10.94 -20.73
CA GLN A 253 -5.23 -9.50 -20.88
C GLN A 253 -5.86 -8.86 -19.65
N VAL A 254 -5.34 -7.72 -19.21
CA VAL A 254 -5.92 -6.95 -18.09
C VAL A 254 -6.71 -5.79 -18.68
N LEU A 255 -8.00 -5.76 -18.41
CA LEU A 255 -8.87 -4.64 -18.73
C LEU A 255 -8.87 -3.68 -17.53
N PRO A 256 -8.30 -2.47 -17.65
CA PRO A 256 -8.18 -1.54 -16.52
C PRO A 256 -9.53 -1.20 -15.89
N ALA A 257 -9.51 -0.75 -14.63
CA ALA A 257 -10.66 -0.17 -13.97
C ALA A 257 -11.25 0.97 -14.82
N ARG A 258 -12.57 0.97 -15.06
CA ARG A 258 -13.23 1.94 -15.95
C ARG A 258 -12.64 2.02 -17.37
N GLY A 259 -11.84 1.03 -17.76
CA GLY A 259 -11.10 1.00 -19.01
C GLY A 259 -11.87 0.38 -20.16
N ARG A 260 -11.23 0.38 -21.33
CA ARG A 260 -11.72 -0.27 -22.54
C ARG A 260 -10.64 -1.16 -23.14
N LEU A 261 -11.07 -2.29 -23.72
CA LEU A 261 -10.21 -3.21 -24.45
C LEU A 261 -10.90 -3.57 -25.76
N VAL A 262 -10.18 -3.40 -26.88
CA VAL A 262 -10.68 -3.78 -28.20
C VAL A 262 -10.14 -5.16 -28.52
N VAL A 263 -11.04 -6.10 -28.78
CA VAL A 263 -10.70 -7.47 -29.16
C VAL A 263 -11.23 -7.78 -30.56
N ALA A 264 -10.56 -8.67 -31.30
CA ALA A 264 -11.08 -9.12 -32.58
C ALA A 264 -12.42 -9.86 -32.39
N SER A 265 -13.36 -9.71 -33.32
CA SER A 265 -14.69 -10.32 -33.22
C SER A 265 -14.64 -11.86 -33.07
N GLY A 266 -13.67 -12.52 -33.70
CA GLY A 266 -13.46 -13.96 -33.56
C GLY A 266 -13.05 -14.36 -32.14
N THR A 267 -12.30 -13.50 -31.45
CA THR A 267 -11.89 -13.70 -30.05
C THR A 267 -13.05 -13.44 -29.08
N ALA A 268 -13.93 -12.48 -29.39
CA ALA A 268 -15.12 -12.18 -28.61
C ALA A 268 -16.22 -13.26 -28.72
N ALA A 269 -16.24 -13.99 -29.84
CA ALA A 269 -17.18 -15.09 -30.08
C ALA A 269 -16.87 -16.36 -29.28
N ASP A 270 -15.74 -16.40 -28.56
CA ASP A 270 -15.32 -17.53 -27.72
C ASP A 270 -16.37 -17.85 -26.63
N GLY A 271 -16.56 -19.15 -26.36
CA GLY A 271 -17.55 -19.66 -25.42
C GLY A 271 -17.38 -19.15 -23.99
N LEU A 272 -16.24 -18.56 -23.63
CA LEU A 272 -16.00 -17.95 -22.31
C LEU A 272 -16.80 -16.64 -22.13
N LEU A 273 -16.77 -15.73 -23.12
CA LEU A 273 -17.56 -14.49 -23.07
C LEU A 273 -19.06 -14.76 -23.09
N ARG A 274 -19.51 -15.76 -23.87
CA ARG A 274 -20.92 -16.20 -23.87
C ARG A 274 -21.35 -16.76 -22.52
N ARG A 275 -20.49 -17.51 -21.82
CA ARG A 275 -20.75 -18.02 -20.47
C ARG A 275 -20.87 -16.89 -19.45
N LEU A 276 -19.99 -15.88 -19.54
CA LEU A 276 -20.04 -14.71 -18.66
C LEU A 276 -21.28 -13.84 -18.89
N VAL A 277 -21.76 -13.73 -20.14
CA VAL A 277 -23.06 -13.11 -20.46
C VAL A 277 -24.22 -13.91 -19.87
N ALA A 278 -24.19 -15.25 -20.02
CA ALA A 278 -25.24 -16.12 -19.48
C ALA A 278 -25.34 -16.10 -17.95
N GLN A 279 -24.22 -15.82 -17.26
CA GLN A 279 -24.17 -15.66 -15.80
C GLN A 279 -24.59 -14.26 -15.32
N GLY A 280 -24.91 -13.33 -16.23
CA GLY A 280 -25.30 -11.96 -15.88
C GLY A 280 -24.13 -11.04 -15.49
N THR A 281 -22.89 -11.53 -15.55
CA THR A 281 -21.65 -10.78 -15.28
C THR A 281 -21.34 -9.78 -16.40
N VAL A 282 -21.84 -10.04 -17.62
CA VAL A 282 -21.58 -9.22 -18.81
C VAL A 282 -22.90 -8.84 -19.48
N ARG A 283 -23.11 -7.55 -19.72
CA ARG A 283 -24.30 -7.06 -20.42
C ARG A 283 -23.92 -6.68 -21.85
N MET A 284 -24.56 -7.34 -22.82
CA MET A 284 -24.44 -6.98 -24.24
C MET A 284 -25.29 -5.73 -24.49
N SER A 285 -24.68 -4.66 -25.00
CA SER A 285 -25.45 -3.54 -25.56
C SER A 285 -25.68 -3.81 -27.04
N PRO A 286 -26.89 -3.57 -27.59
CA PRO A 286 -27.08 -3.62 -29.03
C PRO A 286 -26.16 -2.62 -29.73
N GLU A 287 -25.74 -2.95 -30.96
CA GLU A 287 -25.07 -2.00 -31.86
C GLU A 287 -25.95 -0.75 -32.00
N ARG A 288 -25.37 0.43 -31.74
CA ARG A 288 -26.00 1.68 -32.15
C ARG A 288 -25.71 1.84 -33.63
N ASN A 289 -26.72 1.62 -34.47
CA ASN A 289 -26.67 2.07 -35.85
C ASN A 289 -26.58 3.61 -35.84
N SER A 290 -25.39 4.13 -36.07
CA SER A 290 -25.12 5.54 -36.35
C SER A 290 -25.23 5.81 -37.83
#